data_AF-A0A950N8E5-F1
#
_entry.id   AF-A0A950N8E5-F1
#
_cell.length_a   1.000
_cell.length_b   1.000
_cell.length_c   1.000
_cell.angle_alpha   90.00
_cell.angle_beta   90.00
_cell.angle_gamma   90.00
#
_symmetry.space_group_name_H-M   'P 1'
#
loop_
_entity.id
_entity.type
_entity.pdbx_description
1 polymer ?
#
loop_
_entity_poly.entity_id
_entity_poly.type
_entity_poly.pdbx_seq_one_letter_code
_entity_poly.pdbx_strand_id
1 'polypeptide(L)' 'MDGNKRTAYVATRAFLMLNGFDIHATKEEKYLTFYALAEGSLSENELAAWLESKVYQPA' A
#
# COMPACT_ATOMS: atom_id res chain seq x y z
N MET A 1 4.45 7.07 17.57
CA MET A 1 4.90 7.87 16.41
C MET A 1 4.37 7.22 15.15
N ASP A 2 3.21 7.66 14.68
CA ASP A 2 2.44 7.09 13.55
C ASP A 2 2.98 7.54 12.16
N GLY A 3 4.28 7.89 12.11
CA GLY A 3 4.97 8.40 10.93
C GLY A 3 5.39 7.27 9.98
N ASN A 4 5.89 6.16 10.52
CA ASN A 4 6.43 5.05 9.72
C ASN A 4 5.37 4.44 8.78
N LYS A 5 4.11 4.38 9.21
CA LYS A 5 2.99 3.81 8.42
C LYS A 5 2.58 4.70 7.25
N ARG A 6 2.45 6.01 7.50
CA ARG A 6 2.16 7.00 6.46
C ARG A 6 3.31 7.10 5.46
N THR A 7 4.54 7.05 5.93
CA THR A 7 5.74 7.03 5.07
C THR A 7 5.78 5.78 4.20
N ALA A 8 5.50 4.59 4.75
CA ALA A 8 5.45 3.35 3.98
C ALA A 8 4.39 3.42 2.86
N TYR A 9 3.16 3.84 3.18
CA TYR A 9 2.12 4.01 2.16
C TYR A 9 2.50 5.02 1.07
N VAL A 10 3.03 6.18 1.47
CA VAL A 10 3.46 7.21 0.52
C VAL A 10 4.58 6.70 -0.38
N ALA A 11 5.57 5.99 0.18
CA ALA A 11 6.66 5.40 -0.59
C ALA A 11 6.17 4.34 -1.58
N THR A 12 5.30 3.41 -1.14
CA THR A 12 4.70 2.40 -2.02
C THR A 12 3.89 3.05 -3.15
N ARG A 13 3.06 4.04 -2.83
CA ARG A 13 2.26 4.75 -3.84
C ARG A 13 3.14 5.53 -4.82
N ALA A 14 4.19 6.20 -4.33
CA ALA A 14 5.13 6.92 -5.18
C ALA A 14 5.84 5.98 -6.16
N PHE A 15 6.28 4.80 -5.69
CA PHE A 15 6.85 3.76 -6.55
C PHE A 15 5.88 3.33 -7.65
N LEU A 16 4.62 3.05 -7.31
CA LEU A 16 3.60 2.66 -8.30
C LEU A 16 3.35 3.76 -9.32
N MET A 17 3.23 5.02 -8.87
CA MET A 17 3.01 6.17 -9.75
C MET A 17 4.15 6.36 -10.74
N LEU A 18 5.40 6.18 -10.31
CA LEU A 18 6.57 6.22 -11.20
C LEU A 18 6.55 5.11 -12.27
N ASN A 19 5.80 4.04 -12.02
CA ASN A 19 5.60 2.93 -12.97
C ASN A 19 4.25 3.00 -13.70
N GLY A 20 3.50 4.11 -13.58
CA GLY A 20 2.22 4.29 -14.26
C GLY A 20 1.03 3.58 -13.61
N PHE A 21 1.11 3.25 -12.33
CA PHE A 21 0.04 2.61 -11.56
C PHE A 21 -0.42 3.49 -10.37
N ASP A 22 -1.66 3.32 -9.91
CA ASP A 22 -2.14 3.81 -8.62
C ASP A 22 -2.96 2.72 -7.91
N ILE A 23 -3.34 2.96 -6.65
CA ILE A 23 -4.03 1.99 -5.78
C ILE A 23 -5.52 2.35 -5.67
N HIS A 24 -6.37 1.47 -6.17
CA HIS A 24 -7.82 1.49 -5.98
C HIS A 24 -8.23 0.82 -4.66
N ALA A 25 -8.16 1.60 -3.58
CA ALA A 25 -8.62 1.18 -2.25
C ALA A 25 -9.08 2.41 -1.43
N THR A 26 -10.02 2.19 -0.52
CA THR A 26 -10.49 3.19 0.43
C THR A 26 -9.38 3.61 1.40
N LYS A 27 -9.55 4.75 2.07
CA LYS A 27 -8.60 5.21 3.10
C LYS A 27 -8.46 4.20 4.24
N GLU A 28 -9.56 3.56 4.61
CA GLU A 28 -9.61 2.58 5.68
C GLU A 28 -8.87 1.29 5.30
N GLU A 29 -9.11 0.74 4.11
CA GLU A 29 -8.37 -0.42 3.60
C GLU A 29 -6.86 -0.15 3.58
N LYS A 30 -6.45 1.02 3.06
CA LYS A 30 -5.04 1.44 3.05
C LYS A 30 -4.45 1.52 4.46
N TYR A 31 -5.21 2.09 5.40
CA TYR A 31 -4.77 2.20 6.79
C TYR A 31 -4.61 0.81 7.43
N LEU A 32 -5.60 -0.07 7.31
CA LEU A 32 -5.58 -1.40 7.91
C LEU A 32 -4.45 -2.26 7.33
N THR A 33 -4.26 -2.26 6.01
CA THR A 33 -3.19 -3.04 5.37
C THR A 33 -1.80 -2.58 5.83
N PHE A 34 -1.53 -1.27 5.83
CA PHE A 34 -0.22 -0.76 6.25
C PHE A 34 -0.03 -0.77 7.77
N TYR A 35 -1.12 -0.83 8.54
CA TYR A 35 -1.06 -1.10 9.97
C TYR A 35 -0.63 -2.55 10.23
N ALA A 36 -1.29 -3.52 9.58
CA ALA A 36 -0.99 -4.94 9.69
C ALA A 36 0.46 -5.25 9.23
N LEU A 37 0.93 -4.59 8.18
CA LEU A 37 2.32 -4.67 7.73
C LEU A 37 3.29 -4.20 8.82
N ALA A 38 2.98 -3.07 9.47
CA ALA A 38 3.88 -2.45 10.45
C ALA A 38 3.91 -3.22 11.79
N GLU A 39 2.83 -3.90 12.16
CA GLU A 39 2.79 -4.74 13.36
C GLU A 39 3.21 -6.20 13.09
N GLY A 40 3.43 -6.57 11.82
CA GLY A 40 3.98 -7.86 11.40
C GLY A 40 2.94 -8.97 11.22
N SER A 41 1.65 -8.66 11.27
CA SER A 41 0.57 -9.63 10.98
C SER A 41 0.31 -9.81 9.48
N LEU A 42 0.86 -8.92 8.64
CA LEU A 42 0.84 -9.01 7.19
C LEU A 42 2.28 -9.01 6.66
N SER A 43 2.64 -10.04 5.91
CA SER A 43 3.96 -10.20 5.29
C SER A 43 4.10 -9.36 4.02
N GLU A 44 5.33 -9.16 3.56
CA GLU A 44 5.63 -8.48 2.29
C GLU A 44 5.01 -9.21 1.08
N ASN A 45 4.94 -10.54 1.11
CA ASN A 45 4.29 -11.34 0.06
C ASN A 45 2.77 -11.12 0.04
N GLU A 46 2.14 -11.05 1.21
CA GLU A 46 0.71 -10.73 1.32
C GLU A 46 0.42 -9.29 0.91
N LEU A 47 1.34 -8.35 1.21
CA LEU A 47 1.26 -6.99 0.71
C LEU A 47 1.32 -6.95 -0.81
N ALA A 48 2.25 -7.69 -1.43
CA ALA A 48 2.38 -7.77 -2.88
C ALA A 48 1.10 -8.31 -3.53
N ALA A 49 0.56 -9.42 -3.00
CA ALA A 49 -0.71 -9.99 -3.49
C ALA A 49 -1.89 -9.01 -3.33
N TRP A 50 -1.95 -8.29 -2.20
CA TRP A 50 -2.95 -7.24 -2.01
C TRP A 50 -2.80 -6.11 -3.03
N LEU A 51 -1.56 -5.64 -3.27
CA LEU A 51 -1.28 -4.60 -4.26
C LEU A 51 -1.71 -5.06 -5.66
N GLU A 52 -1.34 -6.26 -6.11
CA GLU A 52 -1.77 -6.81 -7.40
C GLU A 52 -3.30 -6.77 -7.58
N SER A 53 -4.06 -7.05 -6.51
CA SER A 53 -5.53 -7.00 -6.56
C SER A 53 -6.14 -5.59 -6.56
N LYS A 54 -5.35 -4.56 -6.23
CA LYS A 54 -5.82 -3.17 -6.04
C LYS A 54 -5.18 -2.18 -7.00
N VAL A 55 -4.07 -2.50 -7.65
CA VAL A 55 -3.41 -1.60 -8.59
C VAL A 55 -4.14 -1.54 -9.91
N TYR A 56 -4.13 -0.36 -10.51
CA TYR A 56 -4.66 -0.11 -11.85
C TYR A 56 -3.76 0.89 -12.56
N GLN A 57 -3.78 0.89 -13.90
CA GLN A 57 -3.14 1.94 -14.69
C GLN A 57 -4.13 3.08 -14.92
N PRO A 58 -3.83 4.30 -14.44
CA PRO A 58 -4.60 5.48 -14.83
C PRO A 58 -4.45 5.72 -16.34
N ALA A 59 -5.53 6.19 -16.99
CA ALA A 59 -5.51 6.62 -18.38
C ALA A 59 -4.75 7.94 -18.57
#